data_AF-A0A830EQW7-F1
#
_entry.id   AF-A0A830EQW7-F1
#
_cell.length_a   1.000
_cell.length_b   1.000
_cell.length_c   1.000
_cell.angle_alpha   90.00
_cell.angle_beta   90.00
_cell.angle_gamma   90.00
#
_symmetry.space_group_name_H-M   'P 1'
#
loop_
_entity.id
_entity.type
_entity.pdbx_description
1 polymer ?
#
loop_
_entity_poly.entity_id
_entity_poly.type
_entity_poly.pdbx_seq_one_letter_code
_entity_poly.pdbx_strand_id
1 'polypeptide(L)'
;MTAAEGEPSDAGENRAGEAPTTVAPPTATEETTTTDAGSELERTIGLSGGITIGVGTMIGAGIFVFPGLAAGRAGPAAAGSFALGAVIALLVALPASELATAMPKSGGGYYFISRGLGALPGAIVGISIWLGLVFATAFYLTLLILWDLCYRIGTSWWAAVVALWRSWRYPFDAETVRHLRRLYLLILSAIVA
;
A
#
# COMPACT_ATOMS: atom_id res chain seq x y z
N MET A 1 53.62 1.91 -39.46
CA MET A 1 54.30 0.85 -38.68
C MET A 1 54.22 1.35 -37.24
N THR A 2 53.31 0.90 -36.37
CA THR A 2 52.72 -0.42 -36.13
C THR A 2 51.46 -0.25 -35.27
N ALA A 3 50.52 -1.18 -35.42
CA ALA A 3 49.31 -1.33 -34.64
C ALA A 3 49.58 -1.72 -33.16
N ALA A 4 48.61 -1.44 -32.29
CA ALA A 4 48.30 -2.28 -31.12
C ALA A 4 46.82 -2.06 -30.74
N GLU A 5 46.00 -3.06 -31.05
CA GLU A 5 44.66 -3.28 -30.50
C GLU A 5 44.74 -3.81 -29.06
N GLY A 6 43.65 -3.61 -28.31
CA GLY A 6 43.27 -4.30 -27.07
C GLY A 6 42.29 -3.43 -26.28
N GLU A 7 41.09 -3.83 -25.87
CA GLU A 7 40.27 -5.05 -25.95
C GLU A 7 38.80 -4.59 -25.71
N PRO A 8 37.77 -5.43 -25.96
CA PRO A 8 36.37 -5.02 -26.08
C PRO A 8 35.70 -4.79 -24.72
N SER A 9 34.80 -3.79 -24.63
CA SER A 9 33.93 -3.64 -23.47
C SER A 9 32.91 -4.78 -23.45
N ASP A 10 32.94 -5.58 -22.39
CA ASP A 10 31.97 -6.62 -22.07
C ASP A 10 30.55 -6.03 -21.97
N ALA A 11 29.86 -5.96 -23.11
CA ALA A 11 28.47 -5.59 -23.19
C ALA A 11 27.65 -6.84 -22.85
N GLY A 12 27.19 -6.92 -21.60
CA GLY A 12 26.42 -8.07 -21.12
C GLY A 12 25.23 -8.37 -22.03
N GLU A 13 25.20 -9.58 -22.59
CA GLU A 13 24.06 -10.11 -23.33
C GLU A 13 22.96 -10.54 -22.36
N ASN A 14 21.70 -10.30 -22.72
CA ASN A 14 20.58 -10.91 -22.01
C ASN A 14 20.60 -12.43 -22.26
N ARG A 15 19.97 -13.24 -21.38
CA ARG A 15 19.94 -14.73 -21.48
C ARG A 15 19.45 -15.30 -22.83
N ALA A 16 18.87 -14.47 -23.70
CA ALA A 16 18.41 -14.83 -25.04
C ALA A 16 19.42 -14.52 -26.17
N GLY A 17 20.58 -13.92 -25.88
CA GLY A 17 21.65 -13.66 -26.87
C GLY A 17 21.43 -12.44 -27.78
N GLU A 18 20.47 -11.57 -27.47
CA GLU A 18 20.25 -10.33 -28.23
C GLU A 18 21.17 -9.20 -27.74
N ALA A 19 21.89 -8.55 -28.68
CA ALA A 19 22.67 -7.35 -28.40
C ALA A 19 21.76 -6.12 -28.27
N PRO A 20 22.03 -5.17 -27.34
CA PRO A 20 21.19 -3.99 -27.15
C PRO A 20 21.13 -3.14 -28.43
N THR A 21 19.93 -2.92 -28.95
CA THR A 21 19.74 -2.00 -30.07
C THR A 21 19.96 -0.57 -29.57
N THR A 22 21.00 0.10 -30.07
CA THR A 22 21.29 1.51 -29.77
C THR A 22 20.25 2.41 -30.43
N VAL A 23 19.16 2.67 -29.72
CA VAL A 23 18.19 3.72 -30.09
C VAL A 23 18.82 5.08 -29.77
N ALA A 24 18.83 5.99 -30.74
CA ALA A 24 19.33 7.34 -30.56
C ALA A 24 18.65 8.02 -29.36
N PRO A 25 19.39 8.71 -28.47
CA PRO A 25 18.81 9.25 -27.26
C PRO A 25 17.73 10.27 -27.61
N PRO A 26 16.50 10.13 -27.08
CA PRO A 26 15.55 11.23 -27.13
C PRO A 26 16.17 12.41 -26.38
N THR A 27 15.97 13.63 -26.88
CA THR A 27 16.41 14.86 -26.22
C THR A 27 15.79 14.94 -24.83
N ALA A 28 16.50 14.40 -23.84
CA ALA A 28 16.09 14.36 -22.46
C ALA A 28 16.44 15.70 -21.82
N THR A 29 15.41 16.39 -21.33
CA THR A 29 15.59 17.40 -20.29
C THR A 29 16.21 16.69 -19.09
N GLU A 30 17.48 16.98 -18.82
CA GLU A 30 18.20 16.53 -17.62
C GLU A 30 17.42 16.92 -16.36
N GLU A 31 16.71 16.00 -15.74
CA GLU A 31 16.45 16.01 -14.29
C GLU A 31 15.77 14.70 -13.87
N THR A 32 16.61 13.72 -13.59
CA THR A 32 16.24 12.46 -12.94
C THR A 32 17.09 12.30 -11.68
N THR A 33 16.43 11.94 -10.59
CA THR A 33 17.08 11.56 -9.33
C THR A 33 17.96 10.33 -9.54
N THR A 34 19.28 10.52 -9.63
CA THR A 34 20.27 9.43 -9.67
C THR A 34 20.18 8.61 -8.38
N THR A 35 19.78 7.34 -8.50
CA THR A 35 20.03 6.33 -7.45
C THR A 35 21.43 5.77 -7.69
N ASP A 36 22.18 5.45 -6.63
CA ASP A 36 23.60 5.04 -6.61
C ASP A 36 23.95 3.76 -7.41
N ALA A 37 22.99 3.19 -8.12
CA ALA A 37 23.18 2.22 -9.19
C ALA A 37 22.36 2.75 -10.37
N GLY A 38 23.00 3.05 -11.51
CA GLY A 38 22.51 3.79 -12.70
C GLY A 38 21.26 3.22 -13.40
N SER A 39 20.24 2.89 -12.63
CA SER A 39 18.90 2.49 -13.02
C SER A 39 17.99 3.70 -12.87
N GLU A 40 17.55 4.22 -14.00
CA GLU A 40 16.60 5.32 -14.08
C GLU A 40 15.19 4.72 -14.19
N LEU A 41 14.26 5.24 -13.37
CA LEU A 41 12.86 4.84 -13.46
C LEU A 41 12.21 5.45 -14.70
N GLU A 42 11.59 4.63 -15.53
CA GLU A 42 10.81 5.10 -16.67
C GLU A 42 9.59 5.90 -16.18
N ARG A 43 9.43 7.13 -16.69
CA ARG A 43 8.26 8.00 -16.40
C ARG A 43 7.02 7.47 -17.15
N THR A 44 6.36 6.47 -16.57
CA THR A 44 5.13 5.87 -17.12
C THR A 44 3.84 6.41 -16.48
N ILE A 45 3.93 7.05 -15.31
CA ILE A 45 2.75 7.53 -14.56
C ILE A 45 2.23 8.85 -15.15
N GLY A 46 1.13 8.78 -15.89
CA GLY A 46 0.37 9.94 -16.38
C GLY A 46 -0.63 10.50 -15.36
N LEU A 47 -1.48 11.43 -15.81
CA LEU A 47 -2.50 12.10 -14.99
C LEU A 47 -3.45 11.11 -14.29
N SER A 48 -3.94 10.10 -15.01
CA SER A 48 -4.85 9.09 -14.47
C SER A 48 -4.19 8.27 -13.36
N GLY A 49 -2.93 7.89 -13.55
CA GLY A 49 -2.13 7.22 -12.53
C GLY A 49 -1.92 8.10 -11.29
N GLY A 50 -1.59 9.38 -11.49
CA GLY A 50 -1.45 10.35 -10.40
C GLY A 50 -2.73 10.54 -9.59
N ILE A 51 -3.88 10.73 -10.26
CA ILE A 51 -5.19 10.85 -9.59
C ILE A 51 -5.52 9.57 -8.83
N THR A 52 -5.27 8.40 -9.42
CA THR A 52 -5.56 7.11 -8.77
C THR A 52 -4.73 6.92 -7.51
N ILE A 53 -3.44 7.26 -7.55
CA ILE A 53 -2.55 7.22 -6.38
C ILE A 53 -3.01 8.22 -5.31
N GLY A 54 -3.35 9.45 -5.71
CA GLY A 54 -3.83 10.48 -4.78
C GLY A 54 -5.12 10.07 -4.08
N VAL A 55 -6.14 9.65 -4.84
CA VAL A 55 -7.43 9.21 -4.30
C VAL A 55 -7.26 7.93 -3.45
N GLY A 56 -6.45 6.98 -3.91
CA GLY A 56 -6.20 5.73 -3.21
C GLY A 56 -5.51 5.92 -1.86
N THR A 57 -4.62 6.91 -1.74
CA THR A 57 -3.95 7.24 -0.48
C THR A 57 -4.82 8.07 0.48
N MET A 58 -5.82 8.80 -0.03
CA MET A 58 -6.78 9.54 0.79
C MET A 58 -7.91 8.67 1.36
N ILE A 59 -8.40 7.68 0.59
CA ILE A 59 -9.47 6.79 1.03
C ILE A 59 -8.88 5.73 1.96
N GLY A 60 -9.03 5.95 3.27
CA GLY A 60 -8.63 5.01 4.31
C GLY A 60 -9.78 4.64 5.25
N ALA A 61 -9.44 3.94 6.33
CA ALA A 61 -10.43 3.47 7.29
C ALA A 61 -11.23 4.60 7.99
N GLY A 62 -10.72 5.83 7.98
CA GLY A 62 -11.37 6.99 8.60
C GLY A 62 -12.78 7.27 8.08
N ILE A 63 -13.05 7.05 6.79
CA ILE A 63 -14.38 7.30 6.20
C ILE A 63 -15.45 6.35 6.73
N PHE A 64 -15.07 5.17 7.22
CA PHE A 64 -16.01 4.20 7.79
C PHE A 64 -16.29 4.43 9.28
N VAL A 65 -15.34 5.08 9.98
CA VAL A 65 -15.41 5.27 11.43
C VAL A 65 -15.93 6.67 11.79
N PHE A 66 -15.36 7.73 11.19
CA PHE A 66 -15.65 9.10 11.62
C PHE A 66 -17.07 9.57 11.34
N PRO A 67 -17.71 9.28 10.19
CA PRO A 67 -19.09 9.68 9.95
C PRO A 67 -20.06 9.11 10.99
N GLY A 68 -19.88 7.85 11.41
CA GLY A 68 -20.69 7.24 12.46
C GLY A 68 -20.50 7.93 13.82
N LEU A 69 -19.25 8.21 14.20
CA LEU A 69 -18.94 8.94 15.44
C LEU A 69 -19.43 10.39 15.44
N ALA A 70 -19.39 11.04 14.29
CA ALA A 70 -19.85 12.41 14.11
C ALA A 70 -21.39 12.47 14.10
N ALA A 71 -22.06 11.58 13.37
CA ALA A 71 -23.52 11.48 13.36
C ALA A 71 -24.07 11.12 14.75
N GLY A 72 -23.39 10.27 15.50
CA GLY A 72 -23.79 9.93 16.88
C GLY A 72 -23.73 11.11 17.86
N ARG A 73 -22.92 12.13 17.59
CA ARG A 73 -22.78 13.32 18.46
C ARG A 73 -23.52 14.55 17.93
N ALA A 74 -23.44 14.82 16.64
CA ALA A 74 -23.96 16.03 16.00
C ALA A 74 -25.22 15.77 15.15
N GLY A 75 -25.63 14.51 14.96
CA GLY A 75 -26.76 14.16 14.09
C GLY A 75 -26.52 14.59 12.63
N PRO A 76 -27.56 15.03 11.91
CA PRO A 76 -27.43 15.51 10.53
C PRO A 76 -26.44 16.67 10.34
N ALA A 77 -26.15 17.45 11.39
CA ALA A 77 -25.20 18.55 11.33
C ALA A 77 -23.74 18.08 11.10
N ALA A 78 -23.46 16.78 11.29
CA ALA A 78 -22.15 16.20 10.98
C ALA A 78 -21.73 16.46 9.52
N ALA A 79 -22.67 16.44 8.56
CA ALA A 79 -22.38 16.75 7.17
C ALA A 79 -21.76 18.16 6.99
N GLY A 80 -22.22 19.14 7.79
CA GLY A 80 -21.65 20.49 7.80
C GLY A 80 -20.19 20.52 8.26
N SER A 81 -19.82 19.70 9.25
CA SER A 81 -18.42 19.61 9.70
C SER A 81 -17.50 18.99 8.65
N PHE A 82 -17.97 17.98 7.90
CA PHE A 82 -17.21 17.41 6.79
C PHE A 82 -17.08 18.38 5.62
N ALA A 83 -18.13 19.15 5.30
CA ALA A 83 -18.08 20.19 4.28
C ALA A 83 -17.06 21.28 4.65
N LEU A 84 -17.06 21.74 5.90
CA LEU A 84 -16.06 22.69 6.40
C LEU A 84 -14.64 22.12 6.32
N GLY A 85 -14.46 20.86 6.72
CA GLY A 85 -13.17 20.16 6.59
C GLY A 85 -12.68 20.07 5.14
N ALA A 86 -13.58 19.81 4.18
CA ALA A 86 -13.25 19.78 2.77
C ALA A 86 -12.79 21.15 2.23
N VAL A 87 -13.43 22.24 2.67
CA VAL A 87 -13.00 23.60 2.31
C VAL A 87 -11.60 23.89 2.85
N ILE A 88 -11.32 23.54 4.12
CA ILE A 88 -9.99 23.72 4.71
C ILE A 88 -8.94 22.90 3.96
N ALA A 89 -9.26 21.65 3.61
CA ALA A 89 -8.37 20.79 2.85
C ALA A 89 -8.04 21.37 1.47
N LEU A 90 -9.03 21.98 0.78
CA LEU A 90 -8.80 22.65 -0.50
C LEU A 90 -7.85 23.85 -0.37
N LEU A 91 -7.99 24.66 0.69
CA LEU A 91 -7.10 25.79 0.93
C LEU A 91 -5.64 25.37 1.15
N VAL A 92 -5.40 24.15 1.65
CA VAL A 92 -4.06 23.58 1.79
C VAL A 92 -3.60 22.93 0.48
N ALA A 93 -4.50 22.28 -0.25
CA ALA A 93 -4.19 21.56 -1.49
C ALA A 93 -3.78 22.48 -2.64
N LEU A 94 -4.40 23.67 -2.76
CA LEU A 94 -4.09 24.65 -3.81
C LEU A 94 -2.61 25.09 -3.81
N PRO A 95 -2.07 25.69 -2.73
CA PRO A 95 -0.65 26.07 -2.69
C PRO A 95 0.27 24.85 -2.75
N ALA A 96 -0.12 23.70 -2.20
CA ALA A 96 0.65 22.47 -2.34
C ALA A 96 0.76 22.01 -3.81
N SER A 97 -0.28 22.22 -4.63
CA SER A 97 -0.27 21.90 -6.06
C SER A 97 0.62 22.85 -6.87
N GLU A 98 0.65 24.14 -6.52
CA GLU A 98 1.57 25.11 -7.10
C GLU A 98 3.03 24.75 -6.78
N LEU A 99 3.31 24.37 -5.53
CA LEU A 99 4.66 23.93 -5.12
C LEU A 99 5.06 22.62 -5.80
N ALA A 100 4.13 21.67 -5.96
CA ALA A 100 4.40 20.39 -6.62
C ALA A 100 4.72 20.56 -8.12
N THR A 101 4.09 21.53 -8.78
CA THR A 101 4.37 21.85 -10.20
C THR A 101 5.63 22.69 -10.37
N ALA A 102 5.91 23.61 -9.43
CA ALA A 102 7.13 24.41 -9.43
C ALA A 102 8.40 23.62 -9.07
N MET A 103 8.26 22.56 -8.26
CA MET A 103 9.37 21.73 -7.77
C MET A 103 9.11 20.23 -8.04
N PRO A 104 9.26 19.76 -9.29
CA PRO A 104 8.87 18.41 -9.72
C PRO A 104 9.91 17.34 -9.34
N LYS A 105 10.38 17.34 -8.08
CA LYS A 105 11.30 16.35 -7.53
C LYS A 105 10.61 15.52 -6.43
N SER A 106 10.97 14.25 -6.36
CA SER A 106 10.45 13.33 -5.35
C SER A 106 10.89 13.78 -3.95
N GLY A 107 9.93 13.97 -3.03
CA GLY A 107 10.21 14.32 -1.64
C GLY A 107 9.08 15.00 -0.86
N GLY A 108 7.98 15.39 -1.53
CA GLY A 108 6.75 15.87 -0.89
C GLY A 108 6.95 17.10 -0.01
N GLY A 109 6.15 17.21 1.06
CA GLY A 109 6.16 18.37 1.96
C GLY A 109 7.52 18.64 2.63
N TYR A 110 8.30 17.60 2.93
CA TYR A 110 9.67 17.76 3.43
C TYR A 110 10.55 18.51 2.41
N TYR A 111 10.50 18.12 1.14
CA TYR A 111 11.29 18.75 0.09
C TYR A 111 10.88 20.20 -0.14
N PHE A 112 9.58 20.50 -0.19
CA PHE A 112 9.08 21.87 -0.38
C PHE A 112 9.56 22.81 0.73
N ILE A 113 9.45 22.37 1.99
CA ILE A 113 9.81 23.20 3.15
C ILE A 113 11.32 23.29 3.31
N SER A 114 12.06 22.19 3.12
CA SER A 114 13.52 22.21 3.21
C SER A 114 14.16 23.11 2.15
N ARG A 115 13.55 23.18 0.95
CA ARG A 115 14.02 24.06 -0.12
C ARG A 115 13.65 25.53 0.10
N GLY A 116 12.46 25.81 0.63
CA GLY A 116 11.99 27.19 0.86
C GLY A 116 12.49 27.85 2.14
N LEU A 117 12.61 27.09 3.24
CA LEU A 117 12.89 27.61 4.59
C LEU A 117 14.18 27.05 5.21
N GLY A 118 14.88 26.15 4.52
CA GLY A 118 16.11 25.53 4.97
C GLY A 118 15.93 24.21 5.73
N ALA A 119 17.05 23.59 6.08
CA ALA A 119 17.09 22.21 6.57
C ALA A 119 16.36 21.99 7.90
N LEU A 120 16.44 22.94 8.85
CA LEU A 120 15.82 22.78 10.18
C LEU A 120 14.28 22.72 10.12
N PRO A 121 13.57 23.71 9.53
CA PRO A 121 12.12 23.61 9.33
C PRO A 121 11.72 22.39 8.49
N GLY A 122 12.53 22.05 7.47
CA GLY A 122 12.34 20.85 6.68
C GLY A 122 12.34 19.59 7.54
N ALA A 123 13.35 19.41 8.39
CA ALA A 123 13.48 18.25 9.28
C ALA A 123 12.30 18.10 10.24
N ILE A 124 11.80 19.20 10.82
CA ILE A 124 10.62 19.20 11.69
C ILE A 124 9.41 18.66 10.94
N VAL A 125 9.19 19.14 9.71
CA VAL A 125 8.08 18.66 8.85
C VAL A 125 8.29 17.20 8.46
N GLY A 126 9.51 16.80 8.11
CA GLY A 126 9.84 15.41 7.77
C GLY A 126 9.53 14.43 8.91
N ILE A 127 9.98 14.75 10.12
CA ILE A 127 9.70 13.95 11.33
C ILE A 127 8.19 13.93 11.62
N SER A 128 7.51 15.07 11.46
CA SER A 128 6.06 15.16 11.70
C SER A 128 5.26 14.29 10.72
N ILE A 129 5.63 14.30 9.44
CA ILE A 129 5.03 13.44 8.41
C ILE A 129 5.30 11.98 8.75
N TRP A 130 6.55 11.62 9.03
CA TRP A 130 6.91 10.24 9.38
C TRP A 130 6.12 9.72 10.59
N LEU A 131 6.07 10.51 11.67
CA LEU A 131 5.33 10.16 12.88
C LEU A 131 3.83 10.04 12.61
N GLY A 132 3.27 10.94 11.79
CA GLY A 132 1.89 10.87 11.33
C GLY A 132 1.59 9.57 10.56
N LEU A 133 2.47 9.14 9.66
CA LEU A 133 2.32 7.87 8.95
C LEU A 133 2.41 6.66 9.90
N VAL A 134 3.27 6.70 10.91
CA VAL A 134 3.36 5.64 11.93
C VAL A 134 2.03 5.51 12.68
N PHE A 135 1.47 6.62 13.15
CA PHE A 135 0.17 6.61 13.83
C PHE A 135 -0.97 6.16 12.92
N ALA A 136 -1.00 6.61 11.65
CA ALA A 136 -1.99 6.17 10.68
C ALA A 136 -1.92 4.64 10.45
N THR A 137 -0.70 4.11 10.30
CA THR A 137 -0.47 2.67 10.12
C THR A 137 -0.91 1.87 11.34
N ALA A 138 -0.60 2.35 12.55
CA ALA A 138 -1.04 1.72 13.80
C ALA A 138 -2.58 1.68 13.92
N PHE A 139 -3.26 2.76 13.52
CA PHE A 139 -4.72 2.81 13.47
C PHE A 139 -5.29 1.78 12.49
N TYR A 140 -4.73 1.67 11.28
CA TYR A 140 -5.16 0.66 10.30
C TYR A 140 -4.95 -0.76 10.79
N LEU A 141 -3.80 -1.06 11.40
CA LEU A 141 -3.53 -2.39 11.97
C LEU A 141 -4.51 -2.72 13.10
N THR A 142 -4.82 -1.77 13.97
CA THR A 142 -5.80 -1.97 15.05
C THR A 142 -7.17 -2.33 14.51
N LEU A 143 -7.64 -1.61 13.48
CA LEU A 143 -8.91 -1.92 12.84
C LEU A 143 -8.89 -3.26 12.11
N LEU A 144 -7.79 -3.61 11.46
CA LEU A 144 -7.62 -4.91 10.81
C LEU A 144 -7.66 -6.05 11.83
N ILE A 145 -6.95 -5.92 12.96
CA ILE A 145 -6.94 -6.92 14.04
C ILE A 145 -8.33 -7.05 14.66
N LEU A 146 -9.01 -5.92 14.92
CA LEU A 146 -10.37 -5.94 15.46
C LEU A 146 -11.33 -6.64 14.50
N TRP A 147 -11.23 -6.35 13.19
CA TRP A 147 -12.02 -7.00 12.16
C TRP A 147 -11.75 -8.51 12.10
N ASP A 148 -10.49 -8.94 12.07
CA ASP A 148 -10.11 -10.36 12.10
C ASP A 148 -10.64 -11.08 13.34
N LEU A 149 -10.54 -10.44 14.51
CA LEU A 149 -11.04 -10.99 15.77
C LEU A 149 -12.56 -11.15 15.75
N CYS A 150 -13.30 -10.12 15.35
CA CYS A 150 -14.76 -10.16 15.24
C CYS A 150 -15.21 -11.22 14.22
N TYR A 151 -14.53 -11.28 13.07
CA TYR A 151 -14.83 -12.27 12.04
C TYR A 151 -14.59 -13.69 12.56
N ARG A 152 -13.43 -13.94 13.19
CA ARG A 152 -13.04 -15.26 13.67
C ARG A 152 -13.92 -15.76 14.80
N ILE A 153 -14.33 -14.90 15.74
CA ILE A 153 -15.30 -15.28 16.79
C ILE A 153 -16.66 -15.60 16.15
N GLY A 154 -17.11 -14.76 15.22
CA GLY A 154 -18.40 -14.95 14.54
C GLY A 154 -18.46 -16.24 13.73
N THR A 155 -17.47 -16.51 12.88
CA THR A 155 -17.41 -17.73 12.07
C THR A 155 -17.21 -18.98 12.91
N SER A 156 -16.36 -18.91 13.94
CA SER A 156 -16.12 -20.07 14.83
C SER A 156 -17.35 -20.44 15.63
N TRP A 157 -18.10 -19.44 16.12
CA TRP A 157 -19.37 -19.65 16.81
C TRP A 157 -20.42 -20.26 15.88
N TRP A 158 -20.61 -19.70 14.68
CA TRP A 158 -21.54 -20.25 13.69
C TRP A 158 -21.16 -21.67 13.27
N ALA A 159 -19.87 -21.95 13.09
CA ALA A 159 -19.39 -23.29 12.79
C ALA A 159 -19.74 -24.29 13.90
N ALA A 160 -19.62 -23.90 15.17
CA ALA A 160 -20.02 -24.72 16.31
C ALA A 160 -21.54 -24.97 16.35
N VAL A 161 -22.35 -23.94 16.08
CA VAL A 161 -23.82 -24.05 15.99
C VAL A 161 -24.22 -25.01 14.87
N VAL A 162 -23.62 -24.87 13.68
CA VAL A 162 -23.89 -25.77 12.54
C VAL A 162 -23.44 -27.19 12.85
N ALA A 163 -22.28 -27.38 13.48
CA ALA A 163 -21.80 -28.69 13.89
C ALA A 163 -22.74 -29.36 14.90
N LEU A 164 -23.26 -28.61 15.87
CA LEU A 164 -24.22 -29.09 16.86
C LEU A 164 -25.59 -29.40 16.25
N TRP A 165 -26.10 -28.54 15.36
CA TRP A 165 -27.34 -28.83 14.64
C TRP A 165 -27.20 -30.07 13.77
N ARG A 166 -26.07 -30.22 13.07
CA ARG A 166 -25.77 -31.39 12.25
C ARG A 166 -25.69 -32.67 13.09
N SER A 167 -25.08 -32.61 14.29
CA SER A 167 -24.97 -33.79 15.17
C SER A 167 -26.34 -34.24 15.70
N TRP A 168 -27.24 -33.31 15.96
CA TRP A 168 -28.60 -33.65 16.39
C TRP A 168 -29.48 -34.18 15.25
N ARG A 169 -29.25 -33.71 14.01
CA ARG A 169 -30.06 -34.11 12.85
C ARG A 169 -29.62 -35.42 12.21
N TYR A 170 -28.34 -35.79 12.32
CA TYR A 170 -27.77 -36.99 11.70
C TYR A 170 -27.12 -37.91 12.75
N PRO A 171 -27.79 -39.00 13.17
CA PRO A 171 -27.12 -40.06 13.90
C PRO A 171 -26.15 -40.77 12.95
N PHE A 172 -24.87 -40.80 13.32
CA PHE A 172 -23.85 -41.47 12.51
C PHE A 172 -24.01 -42.98 12.65
N ASP A 173 -24.24 -43.67 11.53
CA ASP A 173 -24.20 -45.11 11.48
C ASP A 173 -22.77 -45.64 11.80
N ALA A 174 -22.69 -46.79 12.48
CA ALA A 174 -21.43 -47.34 13.01
C ALA A 174 -20.40 -47.67 11.90
N GLU A 175 -20.87 -47.86 10.67
CA GLU A 175 -20.01 -48.09 9.51
C GLU A 175 -19.31 -46.82 9.00
N THR A 176 -19.99 -45.68 9.08
CA THR A 176 -19.46 -44.36 8.66
C THR A 176 -18.40 -43.84 9.63
N VAL A 177 -18.60 -44.04 10.94
CA VAL A 177 -17.61 -43.65 11.97
C VAL A 177 -16.32 -44.46 11.83
N ARG A 178 -16.41 -45.73 11.43
CA ARG A 178 -15.22 -46.59 11.19
C ARG A 178 -14.42 -46.11 9.97
N HIS A 179 -15.10 -45.68 8.89
CA HIS A 179 -14.44 -45.13 7.71
C HIS A 179 -13.77 -43.78 7.99
N LEU A 180 -14.48 -42.86 8.64
CA LEU A 180 -13.93 -41.56 9.03
C LEU A 180 -12.73 -41.70 9.97
N ARG A 181 -12.77 -42.61 10.95
CA ARG A 181 -11.65 -42.87 11.87
C ARG A 181 -10.43 -43.44 11.16
N ARG A 182 -10.60 -44.33 10.18
CA ARG A 182 -9.48 -44.82 9.35
C ARG A 182 -8.88 -43.72 8.50
N LEU A 183 -9.72 -42.88 7.87
CA LEU A 183 -9.25 -41.78 7.02
C LEU A 183 -8.49 -40.71 7.84
N TYR A 184 -8.99 -40.38 9.04
CA TYR A 184 -8.36 -39.40 9.93
C TYR A 184 -6.99 -39.88 10.43
N LEU A 185 -6.86 -41.17 10.76
CA LEU A 185 -5.59 -41.76 11.16
C LEU A 185 -4.56 -41.77 10.02
N LEU A 186 -5.00 -41.99 8.76
CA LEU A 186 -4.14 -41.92 7.58
C LEU A 186 -3.66 -40.48 7.29
N ILE A 187 -4.55 -39.50 7.39
CA ILE A 187 -4.19 -38.08 7.22
C ILE A 187 -3.23 -37.64 8.33
N LEU A 188 -3.48 -38.04 9.58
CA LEU A 188 -2.60 -37.72 10.70
C LEU A 188 -1.22 -38.37 10.54
N SER A 189 -1.13 -39.61 10.06
CA SER A 189 0.17 -40.26 9.79
C SER A 189 0.94 -39.62 8.63
N ALA A 190 0.25 -39.02 7.65
CA ALA A 190 0.88 -38.36 6.50
C ALA A 190 1.36 -36.93 6.80
N ILE A 191 0.81 -36.28 7.84
CA ILE A 191 1.25 -34.93 8.27
C ILE A 191 2.44 -35.01 9.24
N VAL A 192 2.59 -36.13 9.96
CA VAL A 192 3.63 -36.32 10.98
C VAL A 192 4.88 -37.07 10.45
N ALA A 193 4.81 -37.62 9.23
CA ALA A 193 5.93 -38.23 8.51
C ALA A 193 6.58 -37.24 7.53
#